data_AF-A0A087NHH9-F1
#
_entry.id   AF-A0A087NHH9-F1
#
_cell.length_a   1.000
_cell.length_b   1.000
_cell.length_c   1.000
_cell.angle_alpha   90.00
_cell.angle_beta   90.00
_cell.angle_gamma   90.00
#
_symmetry.space_group_name_H-M   'P 1'
#
loop_
_entity.id
_entity.type
_entity.pdbx_description
1 polymer ?
#
loop_
_entity_poly.entity_id
_entity_poly.type
_entity_poly.pdbx_seq_one_letter_code
_entity_poly.pdbx_strand_id
1 'polypeptide(L)'
;MAIVIVWAKLWPEFLLHALGAPADVRPSAGVADKVGSLFQRLGDRWQPLVNLSRYIAWNDILMVPLAVLGMAAMRWRSMIRGQEIALPLALGCLAGCMLALAQGYGWGFRYAHGFIGPFCLLAGLGWARFRPQDALRPLLIGLCITALGSIFLVWRTHAFVAPYAASHRLIDSSQADVVLIDPRGGLYVTDLVRGRNGVPGKPMVMNLGMLTLDQVDELCKSYVVELFDRAEFRPLGVPLARWNLSRMDTLRAHMKEAGCDKPVQPPLPETFEDALNAAGNAM
;
A
#
# COMPACT_ATOMS: atom_id res chain seq x y z
N MET A 1 28.85 5.27 9.42
CA MET A 1 28.66 6.70 9.11
C MET A 1 28.79 7.04 7.63
N ALA A 2 29.81 6.55 6.91
CA ALA A 2 30.00 6.86 5.49
C ALA A 2 28.76 6.61 4.61
N ILE A 3 28.10 5.45 4.76
CA ILE A 3 26.83 5.13 4.08
C ILE A 3 25.74 6.18 4.35
N VAL A 4 25.62 6.66 5.58
CA VAL A 4 24.59 7.66 5.94
C VAL A 4 24.92 9.00 5.30
N ILE A 5 26.18 9.41 5.26
CA ILE A 5 26.59 10.66 4.60
C ILE A 5 26.34 10.56 3.09
N VAL A 6 26.73 9.46 2.45
CA VAL A 6 26.51 9.25 1.01
C VAL A 6 25.01 9.30 0.69
N TRP A 7 24.20 8.51 1.39
CA TRP A 7 22.78 8.34 1.04
C TRP A 7 21.85 9.44 1.58
N ALA A 8 22.18 10.07 2.71
CA ALA A 8 21.32 11.07 3.34
C ALA A 8 21.73 12.52 3.03
N LYS A 9 22.96 12.77 2.57
CA LYS A 9 23.47 14.11 2.27
C LYS A 9 23.90 14.25 0.81
N LEU A 10 24.86 13.46 0.37
CA LEU A 10 25.46 13.63 -0.97
C LEU A 10 24.50 13.25 -2.10
N TRP A 11 23.76 12.15 -1.93
CA TRP A 11 22.85 11.66 -2.97
C TRP A 11 21.65 12.60 -3.21
N PRO A 12 20.93 13.10 -2.17
CA PRO A 12 19.89 14.09 -2.38
C PRO A 12 20.41 15.38 -3.02
N GLU A 13 21.56 15.91 -2.59
CA GLU A 13 22.13 17.12 -3.18
C GLU A 13 22.55 16.93 -4.64
N PHE A 14 23.12 15.77 -4.98
CA PHE A 14 23.40 15.42 -6.36
C PHE A 14 22.12 15.40 -7.22
N LEU A 15 21.04 14.80 -6.72
CA LEU A 15 19.76 14.77 -7.42
C LEU A 15 19.17 16.18 -7.59
N LEU A 16 19.25 17.04 -6.57
CA LEU A 16 18.82 18.44 -6.66
C LEU A 16 19.62 19.21 -7.71
N HIS A 17 20.92 18.98 -7.79
CA HIS A 17 21.78 19.61 -8.78
C HIS A 17 21.48 19.12 -10.20
N ALA A 18 21.27 17.81 -10.38
CA ALA A 18 21.07 17.19 -11.68
C ALA A 18 19.64 17.34 -12.24
N LEU A 19 18.62 17.34 -11.38
CA LEU A 19 17.20 17.31 -11.76
C LEU A 19 16.45 18.60 -11.40
N GLY A 20 17.09 19.55 -10.71
CA GLY A 20 16.48 20.78 -10.24
C GLY A 20 15.72 20.63 -8.91
N ALA A 21 15.17 21.74 -8.43
CA ALA A 21 14.38 21.76 -7.19
C ALA A 21 13.08 20.97 -7.36
N PRO A 22 12.71 20.08 -6.43
CA PRO A 22 11.48 19.30 -6.53
C PRO A 22 10.27 20.24 -6.48
N ALA A 23 9.29 20.00 -7.35
CA ALA A 23 8.05 20.77 -7.39
C ALA A 23 7.18 20.62 -6.13
N ASP A 24 7.48 19.63 -5.28
CA ASP A 24 6.78 19.36 -4.03
C ASP A 24 7.80 19.25 -2.87
N VAL A 25 8.31 20.39 -2.41
CA VAL A 25 9.21 20.47 -1.26
C VAL A 25 8.39 20.37 0.02
N ARG A 26 8.18 19.15 0.53
CA ARG A 26 8.04 19.03 1.99
C ARG A 26 9.43 19.24 2.58
N PRO A 27 9.62 20.18 3.52
CA PRO A 27 10.91 20.37 4.18
C PRO A 27 11.44 19.02 4.63
N SER A 28 12.65 18.66 4.21
CA SER A 28 13.27 17.41 4.67
C SER A 28 13.44 17.54 6.18
N ALA A 29 12.50 16.96 6.92
CA ALA A 29 12.46 17.01 8.36
C ALA A 29 13.81 16.50 8.88
N GLY A 30 14.45 17.27 9.77
CA GLY A 30 15.75 16.93 10.32
C GLY A 30 15.71 15.56 11.00
N VAL A 31 16.88 14.99 11.33
CA VAL A 31 16.92 13.72 12.08
C VAL A 31 16.10 13.82 13.37
N ALA A 32 16.11 14.98 14.03
CA ALA A 32 15.30 15.28 15.21
C ALA A 32 13.79 15.23 14.92
N ASP A 33 13.32 15.78 13.81
CA ASP A 33 11.90 15.74 13.43
C ASP A 33 11.45 14.33 13.02
N LYS A 34 12.34 13.55 12.38
CA LYS A 34 12.09 12.13 12.12
C LYS A 34 11.93 11.37 13.42
N VAL A 35 12.84 11.58 14.39
CA VAL A 35 12.76 10.98 15.73
C VAL A 35 11.49 11.42 16.48
N GLY A 36 11.15 12.71 16.45
CA GLY A 36 9.90 13.23 17.02
C GLY A 36 8.65 12.60 16.39
N SER A 37 8.65 12.44 15.06
CA SER A 37 7.56 11.78 14.34
C SER A 37 7.46 10.28 14.66
N LEU A 38 8.59 9.61 14.95
CA LEU A 38 8.61 8.21 15.39
C LEU A 38 7.95 8.08 16.77
N PHE A 39 8.25 8.98 17.71
CA PHE A 39 7.64 8.98 19.06
C PHE A 39 6.15 9.33 19.04
N GLN A 40 5.72 10.34 18.26
CA GLN A 40 4.29 10.66 18.10
C GLN A 40 3.50 9.46 17.54
N ARG A 41 4.08 8.71 16.61
CA ARG A 41 3.42 7.51 16.03
C ARG A 41 3.38 6.34 16.99
N LEU A 42 4.36 6.22 17.89
CA LEU A 42 4.39 5.22 18.95
C LEU A 42 3.32 5.49 20.01
N GLY A 43 3.14 6.77 20.40
CA GLY A 43 2.22 7.19 21.46
C GLY A 43 0.75 7.27 21.05
N ASP A 44 0.43 7.86 19.88
CA ASP A 44 -0.96 8.28 19.60
C ASP A 44 -1.77 7.30 18.74
N ARG A 45 -1.13 6.34 18.04
CA ARG A 45 -1.84 5.59 16.98
C ARG A 45 -1.67 4.08 16.98
N TRP A 46 -0.91 3.49 17.90
CA TRP A 46 -0.66 2.03 17.97
C TRP A 46 -0.24 1.39 16.63
N GLN A 47 0.19 2.19 15.66
CA GLN A 47 0.51 1.77 14.29
C GLN A 47 1.58 0.68 14.24
N PRO A 48 2.63 0.72 15.07
CA PRO A 48 3.66 -0.33 15.07
C PRO A 48 3.06 -1.70 15.42
N LEU A 49 2.16 -1.76 16.40
CA LEU A 49 1.52 -2.99 16.83
C LEU A 49 0.59 -3.55 15.76
N VAL A 50 -0.14 -2.68 15.05
CA VAL A 50 -0.97 -3.09 13.89
C VAL A 50 -0.11 -3.58 12.72
N ASN A 51 1.05 -2.96 12.48
CA ASN A 51 1.95 -3.40 11.40
C ASN A 51 2.65 -4.71 11.75
N LEU A 52 3.05 -4.90 13.00
CA LEU A 52 3.61 -6.16 13.47
C LEU A 52 2.56 -7.28 13.48
N SER A 53 1.34 -7.03 13.94
CA SER A 53 0.28 -8.06 13.87
C SER A 53 -0.03 -8.46 12.43
N ARG A 54 -0.03 -7.50 11.48
CA ARG A 54 -0.09 -7.79 10.04
C ARG A 54 1.11 -8.60 9.56
N TYR A 55 2.32 -8.31 10.00
CA TYR A 55 3.49 -9.11 9.67
C TYR A 55 3.30 -10.56 10.11
N ILE A 56 2.87 -10.80 11.36
CA ILE A 56 2.64 -12.14 11.89
C ILE A 56 1.54 -12.86 11.10
N ALA A 57 0.40 -12.19 10.89
CA ALA A 57 -0.75 -12.78 10.21
C ALA A 57 -0.47 -13.19 8.76
N TRP A 58 0.41 -12.48 8.07
CA TRP A 58 0.81 -12.77 6.68
C TRP A 58 1.98 -13.76 6.57
N ASN A 59 2.38 -14.41 7.67
CA ASN A 59 3.40 -15.45 7.72
C ASN A 59 2.84 -16.71 8.42
N ASP A 60 3.68 -17.75 8.54
CA ASP A 60 3.34 -18.95 9.32
C ASP A 60 3.11 -18.59 10.80
N ILE A 61 1.99 -19.06 11.37
CA ILE A 61 1.59 -18.75 12.75
C ILE A 61 2.61 -19.25 13.79
N LEU A 62 3.36 -20.31 13.46
CA LEU A 62 4.41 -20.88 14.30
C LEU A 62 5.74 -20.15 14.16
N MET A 63 5.93 -19.33 13.11
CA MET A 63 7.20 -18.65 12.86
C MET A 63 7.64 -17.80 14.05
N VAL A 64 6.76 -16.96 14.58
CA VAL A 64 7.12 -16.06 15.69
C VAL A 64 7.33 -16.81 17.00
N PRO A 65 6.42 -17.70 17.46
CA PRO A 65 6.66 -18.50 18.66
C PRO A 65 7.96 -19.31 18.58
N LEU A 66 8.23 -19.97 17.45
CA LEU A 66 9.47 -20.73 17.27
C LEU A 66 10.70 -19.83 17.21
N ALA A 67 10.61 -18.65 16.58
CA ALA A 67 11.71 -17.69 16.57
C ALA A 67 12.02 -17.18 17.98
N VAL A 68 10.99 -16.93 18.80
CA VAL A 68 11.15 -16.58 20.22
C VAL A 68 11.81 -17.70 21.00
N LEU A 69 11.43 -18.96 20.77
CA LEU A 69 12.11 -20.12 21.36
C LEU A 69 13.56 -20.21 20.88
N GLY A 70 13.83 -19.95 19.60
CA GLY A 70 15.19 -19.90 19.06
C GLY A 70 16.02 -18.83 19.75
N MET A 71 15.44 -17.65 19.98
CA MET A 71 16.07 -16.55 20.72
C MET A 71 16.31 -16.90 22.20
N ALA A 72 15.37 -17.61 22.84
CA ALA A 72 15.52 -18.07 24.21
C ALA A 72 16.55 -19.21 24.36
N ALA A 73 16.70 -20.05 23.34
CA ALA A 73 17.68 -21.15 23.30
C ALA A 73 19.13 -20.67 23.10
N MET A 74 19.32 -19.37 22.83
CA MET A 74 20.62 -18.82 22.45
C MET A 74 21.63 -18.92 23.58
N ARG A 75 22.84 -19.41 23.26
CA ARG A 75 23.98 -19.45 24.18
C ARG A 75 24.71 -18.11 24.19
N TRP A 76 24.11 -17.09 24.82
CA TRP A 76 24.59 -15.70 24.86
C TRP A 76 26.12 -15.56 25.08
N ARG A 77 26.72 -16.40 25.94
CA ARG A 77 28.17 -16.40 26.23
C ARG A 77 29.09 -16.90 25.09
N SER A 78 28.61 -17.77 24.21
CA SER A 78 29.34 -18.24 23.02
C SER A 78 29.12 -17.27 21.85
N MET A 79 27.96 -16.61 21.81
CA MET A 79 27.61 -15.64 20.77
C MET A 79 28.35 -14.30 20.87
N ILE A 80 28.56 -13.79 22.10
CA ILE A 80 29.38 -12.57 22.29
C ILE A 80 30.83 -12.80 21.80
N ARG A 81 31.28 -14.05 21.78
CA ARG A 81 32.57 -14.46 21.22
C ARG A 81 32.54 -14.65 19.69
N GLY A 82 31.42 -14.36 19.02
CA GLY A 82 31.28 -14.42 17.57
C GLY A 82 31.11 -15.82 16.98
N GLN A 83 30.80 -16.82 17.81
CA GLN A 83 30.77 -18.24 17.38
C GLN A 83 29.43 -18.67 16.75
N GLU A 84 28.37 -17.89 16.89
CA GLU A 84 27.05 -18.21 16.31
C GLU A 84 26.39 -16.95 15.71
N ILE A 85 25.71 -17.11 14.57
CA ILE A 85 25.04 -16.01 13.84
C ILE A 85 23.67 -15.64 14.40
N ALA A 86 23.14 -16.38 15.37
CA ALA A 86 21.78 -16.19 15.87
C ALA A 86 21.59 -14.83 16.58
N LEU A 87 22.60 -14.33 17.30
CA LEU A 87 22.56 -13.03 17.96
C LEU A 87 22.45 -11.85 16.97
N PRO A 88 23.32 -11.70 15.96
CA PRO A 88 23.18 -10.61 14.99
C PRO A 88 21.87 -10.71 14.20
N LEU A 89 21.37 -11.92 13.91
CA LEU A 89 20.05 -12.12 13.30
C LEU A 89 18.93 -11.63 14.22
N ALA A 90 18.93 -12.04 15.49
CA ALA A 90 17.93 -11.63 16.47
C ALA A 90 17.94 -10.12 16.70
N LEU A 91 19.12 -9.52 16.85
CA LEU A 91 19.27 -8.07 16.98
C LEU A 91 18.78 -7.33 15.73
N GLY A 92 19.07 -7.87 14.53
CA GLY A 92 18.57 -7.32 13.27
C GLY A 92 17.05 -7.38 13.17
N CYS A 93 16.42 -8.51 13.52
CA CYS A 93 14.98 -8.66 13.58
C CYS A 93 14.33 -7.70 14.59
N LEU A 94 14.87 -7.61 15.81
CA LEU A 94 14.35 -6.73 16.86
C LEU A 94 14.46 -5.26 16.46
N ALA A 95 15.64 -4.84 15.98
CA ALA A 95 15.86 -3.49 15.49
C ALA A 95 14.95 -3.17 14.30
N GLY A 96 14.79 -4.11 13.36
CA GLY A 96 13.89 -3.98 12.21
C GLY A 96 12.43 -3.75 12.63
N CYS A 97 11.93 -4.57 13.55
CA CYS A 97 10.58 -4.44 14.11
C CYS A 97 10.37 -3.14 14.89
N MET A 98 11.40 -2.65 15.60
CA MET A 98 11.32 -1.41 16.38
C MET A 98 11.48 -0.13 15.55
N LEU A 99 12.22 -0.17 14.44
CA LEU A 99 12.50 1.02 13.62
C LEU A 99 11.53 1.19 12.45
N ALA A 100 10.93 0.09 11.97
CA ALA A 100 9.90 0.15 10.95
C ALA A 100 8.54 0.46 11.62
N LEU A 101 8.18 1.73 11.75
CA LEU A 101 6.99 2.13 12.54
C LEU A 101 5.75 2.46 11.71
N ALA A 102 5.88 2.77 10.41
CA ALA A 102 4.73 3.16 9.59
C ALA A 102 4.90 2.75 8.12
N GLN A 103 4.01 1.88 7.61
CA GLN A 103 3.93 1.49 6.19
C GLN A 103 2.76 2.10 5.42
N GLY A 104 1.84 2.78 6.10
CA GLY A 104 0.57 3.17 5.48
C GLY A 104 -0.28 1.94 5.14
N TYR A 105 -0.81 1.90 3.92
CA TYR A 105 -1.65 0.82 3.41
C TYR A 105 -0.82 -0.24 2.67
N GLY A 106 -1.22 -1.51 2.75
CA GLY A 106 -0.55 -2.62 2.04
C GLY A 106 -0.96 -3.99 2.58
N TRP A 107 -0.32 -5.04 2.10
CA TRP A 107 -0.48 -6.41 2.58
C TRP A 107 0.74 -6.81 3.42
N GLY A 108 0.52 -7.51 4.55
CA GLY A 108 1.59 -7.82 5.50
C GLY A 108 2.27 -6.57 6.05
N PHE A 109 3.59 -6.63 6.19
CA PHE A 109 4.40 -5.50 6.62
C PHE A 109 5.60 -5.23 5.71
N ARG A 110 5.45 -4.36 4.70
CA ARG A 110 6.45 -4.13 3.62
C ARG A 110 7.87 -3.97 4.14
N TYR A 111 8.06 -3.13 5.15
CA TYR A 111 9.38 -2.83 5.69
C TYR A 111 9.97 -3.95 6.55
N ALA A 112 9.17 -4.93 6.98
CA ALA A 112 9.65 -6.10 7.69
C ALA A 112 9.87 -7.34 6.80
N HIS A 113 9.48 -7.31 5.51
CA HIS A 113 9.60 -8.50 4.64
C HIS A 113 11.04 -8.99 4.49
N GLY A 114 12.03 -8.08 4.50
CA GLY A 114 13.44 -8.45 4.47
C GLY A 114 13.90 -9.28 5.67
N PHE A 115 13.14 -9.30 6.76
CA PHE A 115 13.45 -10.07 7.96
C PHE A 115 12.77 -11.44 8.01
N ILE A 116 11.95 -11.81 7.01
CA ILE A 116 11.28 -13.13 6.97
C ILE A 116 12.33 -14.26 7.02
N GLY A 117 13.36 -14.20 6.19
CA GLY A 117 14.44 -15.20 6.19
C GLY A 117 15.13 -15.34 7.56
N PRO A 118 15.61 -14.25 8.18
CA PRO A 118 16.10 -14.25 9.55
C PRO A 118 15.13 -14.85 10.58
N PHE A 119 13.84 -14.52 10.52
CA PHE A 119 12.82 -15.12 11.40
C PHE A 119 12.68 -16.63 11.16
N CYS A 120 12.70 -17.10 9.91
CA CYS A 120 12.69 -18.54 9.59
C CYS A 120 13.91 -19.28 10.15
N LEU A 121 15.11 -18.67 10.10
CA LEU A 121 16.32 -19.27 10.67
C LEU A 121 16.24 -19.38 12.20
N LEU A 122 15.76 -18.33 12.87
CA LEU A 122 15.52 -18.35 14.31
C LEU A 122 14.44 -19.37 14.68
N ALA A 123 13.38 -19.47 13.90
CA ALA A 123 12.33 -20.47 14.08
C ALA A 123 12.88 -21.90 13.94
N GLY A 124 13.71 -22.14 12.92
CA GLY A 124 14.40 -23.41 12.73
C GLY A 124 15.30 -23.77 13.92
N LEU A 125 16.04 -22.81 14.48
CA LEU A 125 16.82 -23.00 15.69
C LEU A 125 15.93 -23.36 16.90
N GLY A 126 14.82 -22.63 17.10
CA GLY A 126 13.87 -22.92 18.17
C GLY A 126 13.29 -24.32 18.07
N TRP A 127 12.88 -24.71 16.87
CA TRP A 127 12.40 -26.06 16.58
C TRP A 127 13.47 -27.12 16.87
N ALA A 128 14.70 -26.94 16.37
CA ALA A 128 15.79 -27.90 16.56
C ALA A 128 16.13 -28.12 18.05
N ARG A 129 15.95 -27.10 18.89
CA ARG A 129 16.28 -27.13 20.32
C ARG A 129 15.15 -27.67 21.19
N PHE A 130 13.91 -27.37 20.84
CA PHE A 130 12.75 -27.61 21.69
C PHE A 130 11.70 -28.54 21.09
N ARG A 131 11.99 -29.24 19.98
CA ARG A 131 11.04 -30.20 19.40
C ARG A 131 10.61 -31.24 20.45
N PRO A 132 9.31 -31.38 20.77
CA PRO A 132 8.83 -32.44 21.62
C PRO A 132 8.90 -33.79 20.88
N GLN A 133 8.83 -34.90 21.62
CA GLN A 133 8.84 -36.25 21.02
C GLN A 133 7.62 -36.46 20.09
N ASP A 134 6.46 -35.89 20.44
CA ASP A 134 5.22 -35.91 19.64
C ASP A 134 4.95 -34.55 18.94
N ALA A 135 5.94 -34.02 18.23
CA ALA A 135 5.81 -32.70 17.60
C ALA A 135 4.86 -32.64 16.39
N LEU A 136 4.37 -33.78 15.89
CA LEU A 136 3.52 -33.83 14.71
C LEU A 136 2.16 -33.16 14.95
N ARG A 137 1.53 -33.38 16.10
CA ARG A 137 0.23 -32.80 16.43
C ARG A 137 0.25 -31.26 16.49
N PRO A 138 1.13 -30.58 17.26
CA PRO A 138 1.19 -29.12 17.27
C PRO A 138 1.61 -28.55 15.90
N LEU A 139 2.45 -29.25 15.15
CA LEU A 139 2.83 -28.84 13.79
C LEU A 139 1.62 -28.86 12.85
N LEU A 140 0.84 -29.95 12.83
CA LEU A 140 -0.37 -30.06 12.01
C LEU A 140 -1.41 -29.00 12.39
N ILE A 141 -1.59 -28.73 13.69
CA ILE A 141 -2.48 -27.67 14.15
C ILE A 141 -2.02 -26.30 13.62
N GLY A 142 -0.73 -25.99 13.76
CA GLY A 142 -0.16 -24.73 13.26
C GLY A 142 -0.29 -24.59 11.74
N LEU A 143 -0.08 -25.68 10.99
CA LEU A 143 -0.28 -25.71 9.54
C LEU A 143 -1.74 -25.46 9.17
N CYS A 144 -2.69 -26.12 9.83
CA CYS A 144 -4.12 -25.90 9.61
C CYS A 144 -4.54 -24.46 9.90
N ILE A 145 -4.08 -23.88 11.01
CA ILE A 145 -4.35 -22.47 11.36
C ILE A 145 -3.76 -21.54 10.30
N THR A 146 -2.52 -21.77 9.88
CA THR A 146 -1.85 -20.98 8.83
C THR A 146 -2.59 -21.08 7.51
N ALA A 147 -3.04 -22.28 7.10
CA ALA A 147 -3.79 -22.48 5.87
C ALA A 147 -5.15 -21.76 5.90
N LEU A 148 -5.92 -21.91 6.98
CA LEU A 148 -7.21 -21.23 7.14
C LEU A 148 -7.05 -19.71 7.20
N GLY A 149 -6.04 -19.22 7.95
CA GLY A 149 -5.70 -17.81 8.02
C GLY A 149 -5.32 -17.25 6.65
N SER A 150 -4.51 -17.98 5.88
CA SER A 150 -4.10 -17.59 4.53
C SER A 150 -5.29 -17.52 3.56
N ILE A 151 -6.17 -18.53 3.56
CA ILE A 151 -7.40 -18.52 2.74
C ILE A 151 -8.26 -17.30 3.08
N PHE A 152 -8.46 -17.04 4.37
CA PHE A 152 -9.22 -15.87 4.83
C PHE A 152 -8.57 -14.57 4.36
N LEU A 153 -7.26 -14.41 4.52
CA LEU A 153 -6.54 -13.20 4.10
C LEU A 153 -6.62 -12.99 2.59
N VAL A 154 -6.43 -14.03 1.78
CA VAL A 154 -6.57 -13.98 0.32
C VAL A 154 -7.98 -13.55 -0.08
N TRP A 155 -9.01 -14.15 0.54
CA TRP A 155 -10.40 -13.77 0.29
C TRP A 155 -10.66 -12.30 0.66
N ARG A 156 -10.17 -11.83 1.81
CA ARG A 156 -10.30 -10.42 2.23
C ARG A 156 -9.56 -9.47 1.29
N THR A 157 -8.39 -9.86 0.81
CA THR A 157 -7.63 -9.10 -0.20
C THR A 157 -8.41 -8.99 -1.50
N HIS A 158 -8.96 -10.10 -1.99
CA HIS A 158 -9.80 -10.09 -3.19
C HIS A 158 -11.04 -9.19 -3.01
N ALA A 159 -11.78 -9.37 -1.91
CA ALA A 159 -12.98 -8.57 -1.63
C ALA A 159 -12.67 -7.06 -1.52
N PHE A 160 -11.51 -6.70 -0.98
CA PHE A 160 -11.09 -5.30 -0.90
C PHE A 160 -10.69 -4.75 -2.28
N VAL A 161 -9.95 -5.51 -3.08
CA VAL A 161 -9.39 -5.04 -4.37
C VAL A 161 -10.42 -5.07 -5.50
N ALA A 162 -11.42 -5.95 -5.44
CA ALA A 162 -12.41 -6.13 -6.50
C ALA A 162 -13.11 -4.82 -6.94
N PRO A 163 -13.58 -3.94 -6.05
CA PRO A 163 -14.11 -2.62 -6.40
C PRO A 163 -13.13 -1.77 -7.23
N TYR A 164 -11.87 -1.68 -6.80
CA TYR A 164 -10.84 -0.90 -7.50
C TYR A 164 -10.48 -1.52 -8.86
N ALA A 165 -10.45 -2.85 -8.95
CA ALA A 165 -10.26 -3.54 -10.22
C ALA A 165 -11.42 -3.28 -11.19
N ALA A 166 -12.65 -3.23 -10.68
CA ALA A 166 -13.82 -2.85 -11.47
C ALA A 166 -13.76 -1.39 -11.93
N SER A 167 -13.39 -0.46 -11.03
CA SER A 167 -13.17 0.95 -11.41
C SER A 167 -12.08 1.09 -12.47
N HIS A 168 -10.98 0.35 -12.34
CA HIS A 168 -9.91 0.37 -13.32
C HIS A 168 -10.38 -0.12 -14.69
N ARG A 169 -11.17 -1.21 -14.75
CA ARG A 169 -11.75 -1.70 -16.01
C ARG A 169 -12.68 -0.69 -16.66
N LEU A 170 -13.51 0.00 -15.85
CA LEU A 170 -14.42 1.02 -16.35
C LEU A 170 -13.64 2.22 -16.91
N ILE A 171 -12.62 2.70 -16.20
CA ILE A 171 -11.71 3.74 -16.68
C ILE A 171 -11.03 3.29 -17.98
N ASP A 172 -10.49 2.07 -18.02
CA ASP A 172 -9.81 1.53 -19.20
C ASP A 172 -10.76 1.38 -20.40
N SER A 173 -12.06 1.20 -20.18
CA SER A 173 -13.07 1.09 -21.25
C SER A 173 -13.51 2.44 -21.83
N SER A 174 -13.18 3.55 -21.15
CA SER A 174 -13.51 4.90 -21.62
C SER A 174 -12.85 5.20 -22.97
N GLN A 175 -13.61 5.85 -23.85
CA GLN A 175 -13.13 6.35 -25.14
C GLN A 175 -12.60 7.79 -25.05
N ALA A 176 -12.57 8.37 -23.85
CA ALA A 176 -12.02 9.70 -23.62
C ALA A 176 -10.51 9.72 -23.87
N ASP A 177 -10.00 10.90 -24.20
CA ASP A 177 -8.55 11.13 -24.24
C ASP A 177 -7.97 11.17 -22.83
N VAL A 178 -8.75 11.71 -21.87
CA VAL A 178 -8.34 11.93 -20.48
C VAL A 178 -9.48 11.54 -19.53
N VAL A 179 -9.15 10.78 -18.49
CA VAL A 179 -10.05 10.50 -17.37
C VAL A 179 -9.50 11.15 -16.10
N LEU A 180 -10.26 12.07 -15.54
CA LEU A 180 -9.93 12.76 -14.30
C LEU A 180 -10.55 12.03 -13.11
N ILE A 181 -9.72 11.68 -12.13
CA ILE A 181 -10.15 11.01 -10.89
C ILE A 181 -10.36 12.06 -9.81
N ASP A 182 -11.57 12.15 -9.24
CA ASP A 182 -11.83 12.98 -8.05
C ASP A 182 -11.38 12.22 -6.78
N PRO A 183 -10.35 12.70 -6.05
CA PRO A 183 -9.82 12.02 -4.88
C PRO A 183 -10.80 11.94 -3.69
N ARG A 184 -11.91 12.70 -3.71
CA ARG A 184 -12.98 12.62 -2.69
C ARG A 184 -13.95 11.47 -2.95
N GLY A 185 -13.83 10.83 -4.11
CA GLY A 185 -14.69 9.74 -4.56
C GLY A 185 -14.62 8.50 -3.66
N GLY A 186 -13.44 8.18 -3.13
CA GLY A 186 -13.23 7.01 -2.29
C GLY A 186 -11.87 6.96 -1.61
N LEU A 187 -11.69 6.04 -0.68
CA LEU A 187 -10.38 5.75 -0.07
C LEU A 187 -9.45 5.16 -1.15
N TYR A 188 -8.19 5.61 -1.19
CA TYR A 188 -7.15 5.08 -2.10
C TYR A 188 -7.47 5.13 -3.61
N VAL A 189 -8.47 5.90 -4.03
CA VAL A 189 -8.82 6.03 -5.46
C VAL A 189 -7.71 6.68 -6.29
N THR A 190 -6.78 7.40 -5.64
CA THR A 190 -5.58 7.92 -6.28
C THR A 190 -4.66 6.83 -6.84
N ASP A 191 -4.75 5.59 -6.33
CA ASP A 191 -3.98 4.45 -6.84
C ASP A 191 -4.47 3.97 -8.22
N LEU A 192 -5.63 4.46 -8.66
CA LEU A 192 -6.16 4.25 -10.02
C LEU A 192 -5.53 5.19 -11.05
N VAL A 193 -4.79 6.22 -10.61
CA VAL A 193 -4.07 7.16 -11.48
C VAL A 193 -2.81 6.48 -12.01
N ARG A 194 -3.00 5.63 -13.01
CA ARG A 194 -1.96 4.84 -13.65
C ARG A 194 -2.31 4.60 -15.12
N GLY A 195 -1.30 4.52 -15.98
CA GLY A 195 -1.49 4.13 -17.38
C GLY A 195 -1.83 2.65 -17.53
N ARG A 196 -2.40 2.29 -18.69
CA ARG A 196 -2.70 0.90 -19.04
C ARG A 196 -1.42 0.08 -19.06
N ASN A 197 -1.35 -0.97 -18.24
CA ASN A 197 -0.14 -1.76 -18.02
C ASN A 197 1.11 -0.95 -17.62
N GLY A 198 0.92 0.21 -16.97
CA GLY A 198 2.01 1.12 -16.59
C GLY A 198 2.57 1.96 -17.73
N VAL A 199 1.98 1.88 -18.93
CA VAL A 199 2.34 2.71 -20.08
C VAL A 199 1.35 3.86 -20.20
N PRO A 200 1.81 5.12 -20.28
CA PRO A 200 0.94 6.25 -20.59
C PRO A 200 0.28 6.05 -21.96
N GLY A 201 -1.03 6.19 -22.04
CA GLY A 201 -1.82 5.97 -23.25
C GLY A 201 -3.24 6.50 -23.08
N LYS A 202 -4.12 6.26 -24.07
CA LYS A 202 -5.53 6.65 -23.98
C LYS A 202 -6.37 5.57 -23.25
N PRO A 203 -7.24 5.95 -22.29
CA PRO A 203 -7.34 7.29 -21.71
C PRO A 203 -6.16 7.60 -20.78
N MET A 204 -5.70 8.85 -20.79
CA MET A 204 -4.73 9.34 -19.82
C MET A 204 -5.44 9.54 -18.48
N VAL A 205 -5.06 8.77 -17.46
CA VAL A 205 -5.68 8.89 -16.13
C VAL A 205 -4.91 9.90 -15.29
N MET A 206 -5.59 10.93 -14.80
CA MET A 206 -4.97 11.99 -14.00
C MET A 206 -5.74 12.25 -12.70
N ASN A 207 -5.03 12.73 -11.68
CA ASN A 207 -5.63 13.16 -10.42
C ASN A 207 -6.13 14.60 -10.55
N LEU A 208 -7.45 14.82 -10.50
CA LEU A 208 -8.02 16.17 -10.55
C LEU A 208 -7.46 17.06 -9.43
N GLY A 209 -7.24 16.47 -8.25
CA GLY A 209 -6.71 17.18 -7.10
C GLY A 209 -5.26 17.65 -7.24
N MET A 210 -4.55 17.33 -8.32
CA MET A 210 -3.20 17.81 -8.62
C MET A 210 -3.16 18.88 -9.72
N LEU A 211 -4.29 19.20 -10.35
CA LEU A 211 -4.38 20.16 -11.45
C LEU A 211 -4.69 21.59 -10.96
N THR A 212 -4.23 22.58 -11.72
CA THR A 212 -4.66 23.98 -11.60
C THR A 212 -5.88 24.25 -12.48
N LEU A 213 -6.55 25.40 -12.28
CA LEU A 213 -7.68 25.81 -13.11
C LEU A 213 -7.27 25.98 -14.59
N ASP A 214 -6.12 26.61 -14.85
CA ASP A 214 -5.60 26.81 -16.20
C ASP A 214 -5.30 25.48 -16.91
N GLN A 215 -4.77 24.49 -16.18
CA GLN A 215 -4.53 23.14 -16.71
C GLN A 215 -5.82 22.43 -17.04
N VAL A 216 -6.85 22.57 -16.20
CA VAL A 216 -8.19 22.04 -16.49
C VAL A 216 -8.76 22.69 -17.75
N ASP A 217 -8.63 24.01 -17.90
CA ASP A 217 -9.08 24.72 -19.10
C ASP A 217 -8.39 24.23 -20.37
N GLU A 218 -7.08 24.04 -20.33
CA GLU A 218 -6.31 23.52 -21.46
C GLU A 218 -6.74 22.11 -21.84
N LEU A 219 -6.96 21.24 -20.84
CA LEU A 219 -7.45 19.88 -21.04
C LEU A 219 -8.84 19.88 -21.68
N CYS A 220 -9.77 20.65 -21.12
CA CYS A 220 -11.16 20.73 -21.57
C CYS A 220 -11.30 21.33 -22.98
N LYS A 221 -10.37 22.19 -23.41
CA LYS A 221 -10.35 22.75 -24.77
C LYS A 221 -9.77 21.79 -25.79
N SER A 222 -8.79 20.98 -25.40
CA SER A 222 -7.94 20.22 -26.34
C SER A 222 -8.28 18.74 -26.43
N TYR A 223 -8.99 18.19 -25.43
CA TYR A 223 -9.19 16.76 -25.28
C TYR A 223 -10.63 16.42 -24.91
N VAL A 224 -11.06 15.21 -25.24
CA VAL A 224 -12.28 14.63 -24.68
C VAL A 224 -11.98 14.20 -23.25
N VAL A 225 -12.57 14.89 -22.27
CA VAL A 225 -12.36 14.64 -20.85
C VAL A 225 -13.61 14.00 -20.24
N GLU A 226 -13.40 12.94 -19.46
CA GLU A 226 -14.40 12.36 -18.59
C GLU A 226 -13.96 12.44 -17.12
N LEU A 227 -14.94 12.42 -16.23
CA LEU A 227 -14.76 12.59 -14.80
C LEU A 227 -15.26 11.34 -14.07
N PHE A 228 -14.41 10.80 -13.21
CA PHE A 228 -14.72 9.65 -12.40
C PHE A 228 -14.75 10.08 -10.93
N ASP A 229 -15.95 10.12 -10.36
CA ASP A 229 -16.23 10.68 -9.05
C ASP A 229 -16.98 9.70 -8.13
N ARG A 230 -17.49 10.25 -7.03
CA ARG A 230 -18.21 9.49 -6.01
C ARG A 230 -19.41 8.71 -6.59
N ALA A 231 -20.09 9.25 -7.59
CA ALA A 231 -21.23 8.63 -8.25
C ALA A 231 -20.82 7.34 -8.98
N GLU A 232 -19.63 7.30 -9.58
CA GLU A 232 -19.10 6.10 -10.26
C GLU A 232 -18.45 5.13 -9.26
N PHE A 233 -17.79 5.63 -8.22
CA PHE A 233 -17.13 4.78 -7.22
C PHE A 233 -18.09 4.00 -6.32
N ARG A 234 -19.21 4.62 -5.93
CA ARG A 234 -20.13 4.06 -4.93
C ARG A 234 -20.83 2.78 -5.40
N PRO A 235 -21.39 2.68 -6.62
CA PRO A 235 -22.00 1.46 -7.12
C PRO A 235 -21.01 0.29 -7.23
N LEU A 236 -19.73 0.59 -7.48
CA LEU A 236 -18.67 -0.41 -7.60
C LEU A 236 -18.19 -0.95 -6.24
N GLY A 237 -18.69 -0.40 -5.12
CA GLY A 237 -18.34 -0.85 -3.78
C GLY A 237 -17.07 -0.22 -3.20
N VAL A 238 -16.57 0.87 -3.79
CA VAL A 238 -15.40 1.57 -3.25
C VAL A 238 -15.81 2.33 -1.96
N PRO A 239 -15.08 2.13 -0.84
CA PRO A 239 -15.37 2.84 0.41
C PRO A 239 -15.21 4.35 0.26
N LEU A 240 -16.17 5.13 0.77
CA LEU A 240 -16.16 6.58 0.66
C LEU A 240 -15.04 7.22 1.51
N ALA A 241 -14.32 8.16 0.92
CA ALA A 241 -13.40 9.02 1.66
C ALA A 241 -14.18 10.08 2.45
N ARG A 242 -13.79 10.31 3.70
CA ARG A 242 -14.30 11.40 4.56
C ARG A 242 -13.38 12.63 4.52
N TRP A 243 -12.82 12.94 3.35
CA TRP A 243 -11.93 14.09 3.20
C TRP A 243 -12.71 15.26 2.63
N ASN A 244 -12.65 16.39 3.32
CA ASN A 244 -13.14 17.65 2.78
C ASN A 244 -11.96 18.42 2.17
N LEU A 245 -11.92 18.49 0.85
CA LEU A 245 -10.92 19.25 0.11
C LEU A 245 -11.65 20.44 -0.53
N SER A 246 -11.70 21.58 0.17
CA SER A 246 -12.43 22.78 -0.30
C SER A 246 -12.01 23.22 -1.70
N ARG A 247 -10.73 23.04 -2.06
CA ARG A 247 -10.20 23.30 -3.42
C ARG A 247 -10.90 22.47 -4.50
N MET A 248 -11.35 21.27 -4.17
CA MET A 248 -12.02 20.40 -5.13
C MET A 248 -13.41 20.91 -5.51
N ASP A 249 -14.09 21.64 -4.62
CA ASP A 249 -15.38 22.26 -4.95
C ASP A 249 -15.21 23.32 -6.04
N THR A 250 -14.14 24.12 -5.95
CA THR A 250 -13.79 25.11 -6.98
C THR A 250 -13.47 24.44 -8.32
N LEU A 251 -12.60 23.41 -8.32
CA LEU A 251 -12.24 22.69 -9.54
C LEU A 251 -13.46 22.04 -10.21
N ARG A 252 -14.36 21.45 -9.40
CA ARG A 252 -15.60 20.83 -9.92
C ARG A 252 -16.59 21.84 -10.48
N ALA A 253 -16.78 22.97 -9.81
CA ALA A 253 -17.62 24.04 -10.31
C ALA A 253 -17.08 24.55 -11.66
N HIS A 254 -15.76 24.76 -11.75
CA HIS A 254 -15.09 25.21 -12.96
C HIS A 254 -15.25 24.23 -14.14
N MET A 255 -15.05 22.93 -13.91
CA MET A 255 -15.27 21.91 -14.95
C MET A 255 -16.72 21.88 -15.46
N LYS A 256 -17.68 22.09 -14.54
CA LYS A 256 -19.10 22.12 -14.88
C LYS A 256 -19.46 23.35 -15.72
N GLU A 257 -18.90 24.51 -15.40
CA GLU A 257 -19.05 25.73 -16.20
C GLU A 257 -18.46 25.56 -17.62
N ALA A 258 -17.34 24.85 -17.73
CA ALA A 258 -16.71 24.51 -19.00
C ALA A 258 -17.41 23.35 -19.76
N GLY A 259 -18.42 22.68 -19.18
CA GLY A 259 -19.11 21.54 -19.79
C GLY A 259 -18.26 20.27 -19.93
N CYS A 260 -17.25 20.14 -19.08
CA CYS A 260 -16.16 19.16 -19.16
C CYS A 260 -16.23 18.12 -18.02
N ASP A 261 -17.38 17.96 -17.37
CA ASP A 261 -17.59 17.10 -16.20
C ASP A 261 -18.41 15.84 -16.52
N LYS A 262 -18.40 15.40 -17.78
CA LYS A 262 -19.15 14.22 -18.20
C LYS A 262 -18.70 12.98 -17.42
N PRO A 263 -19.64 12.17 -16.88
CA PRO A 263 -19.28 10.96 -16.16
C PRO A 263 -18.69 9.92 -17.10
N VAL A 264 -17.81 9.06 -16.57
CA VAL A 264 -17.34 7.89 -17.32
C VAL A 264 -18.51 6.94 -17.56
N GLN A 265 -18.88 6.76 -18.83
CA GLN A 265 -19.96 5.85 -19.20
C GLN A 265 -19.42 4.45 -19.47
N PRO A 266 -20.12 3.39 -19.04
CA PRO A 266 -19.80 2.04 -19.50
C PRO A 266 -19.97 1.97 -21.03
N PRO A 267 -19.15 1.17 -21.73
CA PRO A 267 -19.31 0.96 -23.16
C PRO A 267 -20.72 0.45 -23.47
N LEU A 268 -21.28 0.87 -24.60
CA LEU A 268 -22.56 0.34 -25.07
C LEU A 268 -22.41 -1.18 -25.22
N PRO A 269 -23.38 -1.97 -24.71
CA PRO A 269 -23.32 -3.41 -24.84
C PRO A 269 -23.30 -3.81 -26.32
N GLU A 270 -22.25 -4.52 -26.74
CA GLU A 270 -22.11 -4.98 -28.12
C GLU A 270 -23.05 -6.16 -28.42
N THR A 271 -23.44 -6.91 -27.38
CA THR A 271 -24.37 -8.03 -27.48
C THR A 271 -25.61 -7.84 -26.62
N PHE A 272 -26.69 -8.54 -26.97
CA PHE A 272 -27.92 -8.57 -26.19
C PHE A 272 -27.71 -9.18 -24.78
N GLU A 273 -26.80 -10.14 -24.65
CA GLU A 273 -26.43 -10.73 -23.36
C GLU A 273 -25.68 -9.71 -22.47
N ASP A 274 -24.79 -8.90 -23.06
CA ASP A 274 -24.13 -7.80 -22.34
C ASP A 274 -25.14 -6.74 -21.88
N ALA A 275 -26.17 -6.46 -22.70
CA ALA A 275 -27.23 -5.53 -22.34
C ALA A 275 -28.07 -6.05 -21.15
N LEU A 276 -28.38 -7.35 -21.13
CA LEU A 276 -29.08 -7.99 -20.01
C LEU A 276 -28.23 -8.02 -18.73
N ASN A 277 -26.93 -8.29 -18.84
CA ASN A 277 -26.00 -8.28 -17.70
C ASN A 277 -25.80 -6.86 -17.14
N ALA A 278 -25.73 -5.85 -18.00
CA ALA A 278 -25.66 -4.45 -17.59
C ALA A 278 -26.94 -3.98 -16.88
N ALA A 279 -28.11 -4.42 -17.35
CA ALA A 279 -29.40 -4.13 -16.73
C ALA A 279 -29.58 -4.86 -15.39
N GLY A 280 -29.11 -6.10 -15.27
CA GLY A 280 -29.21 -6.91 -14.05
C GLY A 280 -28.37 -6.40 -12.88
N ASN A 281 -27.26 -5.72 -13.15
CA ASN A 281 -26.42 -5.07 -12.13
C ASN A 281 -26.92 -3.68 -11.69
N ALA A 282 -27.99 -3.17 -12.32
CA ALA A 282 -28.60 -1.87 -12.02
C ALA A 282 -29.86 -1.97 -11.11
N MET A 283 -30.34 -3.18 -10.80
CA MET A 283 -31.35 -3.48 -9.78
C MET A 283 -30.71 -3.93 -8.46
#